data_AF-A0A6J1ASL3-F1
#
_entry.id   AF-A0A6J1ASL3-F1
#
_cell.length_a   1.000
_cell.length_b   1.000
_cell.length_c   1.000
_cell.angle_alpha   90.00
_cell.angle_beta   90.00
_cell.angle_gamma   90.00
#
_symmetry.space_group_name_H-M   'P 1'
#
loop_
_entity.id
_entity.type
_entity.pdbx_description
1 polymer ?
#
loop_
_entity_poly.entity_id
_entity_poly.type
_entity_poly.pdbx_seq_one_letter_code
_entity_poly.pdbx_strand_id
1 'polypeptide(L)'
;MAGGVNRKISAASARAHTRKSNQSTSFNLPPGVFQKILAVLFVEIFSWIYQAIQPPPPRICGSPNGPTVTAPRTKLRDGRYSAYKEHGVPRDVAKYKIIYVHGFNSGRHNASVAATLSPEVVEELGIYIVSLTDQVMEKVILIQNEQ
;
A
#
# COMPACT_ATOMS: atom_id res chain seq x y z
N MET A 1 10.40 -68.42 68.98
CA MET A 1 10.81 -68.60 67.57
C MET A 1 10.49 -67.32 66.81
N ALA A 2 11.49 -66.62 66.28
CA ALA A 2 11.32 -65.40 65.50
C ALA A 2 11.66 -65.69 64.02
N GLY A 3 10.64 -65.68 63.15
CA GLY A 3 10.82 -65.84 61.71
C GLY A 3 11.18 -64.52 61.05
N GLY A 4 12.40 -64.40 60.55
CA GLY A 4 12.86 -63.24 59.79
C GLY A 4 12.19 -63.16 58.42
N VAL A 5 11.45 -62.08 58.15
CA VAL A 5 10.80 -61.84 56.85
C VAL A 5 11.84 -61.30 55.86
N ASN A 6 12.24 -62.11 54.89
CA ASN A 6 13.15 -61.70 53.83
C ASN A 6 12.40 -60.85 52.78
N ARG A 7 12.43 -59.52 52.93
CA ARG A 7 11.84 -58.61 51.93
C ARG A 7 12.76 -58.51 50.71
N LYS A 8 12.41 -59.23 49.65
CA LYS A 8 13.03 -59.07 48.33
C LYS A 8 12.53 -57.76 47.71
N ILE A 9 13.36 -56.72 47.75
CA ILE A 9 13.11 -55.48 47.01
C ILE A 9 13.39 -55.76 45.54
N SER A 10 12.37 -55.64 44.69
CA SER A 10 12.51 -55.83 43.25
C SER A 10 13.34 -54.69 42.63
N ALA A 11 14.28 -55.02 41.74
CA ALA A 11 15.01 -54.05 40.93
C ALA A 11 14.09 -53.12 40.13
N ALA A 12 12.85 -53.55 39.83
CA ALA A 12 11.83 -52.70 39.22
C ALA A 12 11.37 -51.57 40.15
N SER A 13 11.25 -51.82 41.46
CA SER A 13 10.93 -50.80 42.47
C SER A 13 12.04 -49.77 42.62
N ALA A 14 13.30 -50.19 42.44
CA ALA A 14 14.45 -49.30 42.43
C ALA A 14 14.57 -48.48 41.13
N ARG A 15 13.89 -48.81 40.04
CA ARG A 15 13.90 -47.99 38.80
C ARG A 15 12.80 -46.95 38.72
N ALA A 16 11.77 -47.08 39.56
CA ALA A 16 10.66 -46.13 39.57
C ALA A 16 11.09 -44.71 39.99
N HIS A 17 12.13 -44.57 40.82
CA HIS A 17 12.54 -43.29 41.39
C HIS A 17 13.47 -42.44 40.50
N THR A 18 13.92 -42.94 39.35
CA THR A 18 14.80 -42.17 38.43
C THR A 18 14.14 -41.80 37.11
N ARG A 19 12.86 -42.13 36.90
CA ARG A 19 12.13 -41.68 35.70
C ARG A 19 11.68 -40.23 35.88
N LYS A 20 12.61 -39.29 35.76
CA LYS A 20 12.30 -37.87 35.62
C LYS A 20 11.65 -37.68 34.25
N SER A 21 10.32 -37.73 34.21
CA SER A 21 9.58 -37.40 32.99
C SER A 21 9.85 -35.93 32.68
N ASN A 22 10.44 -35.67 31.53
CA ASN A 22 10.57 -34.33 31.01
C ASN A 22 9.15 -33.83 30.71
N GLN A 23 8.52 -33.16 31.68
CA GLN A 23 7.25 -32.50 31.47
C GLN A 23 7.52 -31.28 30.59
N SER A 24 7.41 -31.48 29.28
CA SER A 24 7.17 -30.36 28.39
C SER A 24 5.86 -29.72 28.85
N THR A 25 5.95 -28.54 29.45
CA THR A 25 4.80 -27.74 29.85
C THR A 25 4.08 -27.31 28.58
N SER A 26 3.17 -28.14 28.08
CA SER A 26 2.26 -27.75 27.02
C SER A 26 1.26 -26.76 27.61
N PHE A 27 1.43 -25.49 27.26
CA PHE A 27 0.44 -24.45 27.56
C PHE A 27 -0.83 -24.76 26.76
N ASN A 28 -1.77 -25.48 27.38
CA ASN A 28 -3.06 -25.81 26.79
C ASN A 28 -3.99 -24.59 26.92
N LEU A 29 -3.93 -23.68 25.95
CA LEU A 29 -4.89 -22.60 25.84
C LEU A 29 -6.20 -23.14 25.23
N PRO A 30 -7.38 -22.68 25.68
CA PRO A 30 -8.65 -23.06 25.06
C PRO A 30 -8.62 -22.77 23.56
N PRO A 31 -9.17 -23.63 22.69
CA PRO A 31 -9.04 -23.51 21.23
C PRO A 31 -9.51 -22.15 20.68
N GLY A 32 -10.53 -21.53 21.30
CA GLY A 32 -11.00 -20.18 20.92
C GLY A 32 -10.13 -19.02 21.41
N VAL A 33 -9.29 -19.23 22.43
CA VAL A 33 -8.36 -18.22 22.95
C VAL A 33 -7.06 -18.22 22.15
N PHE A 34 -6.56 -19.39 21.77
CA PHE A 34 -5.37 -19.51 20.91
C PHE A 34 -5.56 -18.81 19.56
N GLN A 35 -6.71 -19.00 18.90
CA GLN A 35 -7.02 -18.32 17.63
C GLN A 35 -7.08 -16.80 17.76
N LYS A 36 -7.62 -16.28 18.87
CA LYS A 36 -7.67 -14.83 19.12
C LYS A 36 -6.27 -14.26 19.36
N ILE A 37 -5.45 -14.95 20.15
CA ILE A 37 -4.06 -14.55 20.39
C ILE A 37 -3.28 -14.54 19.08
N LEU A 38 -3.42 -15.59 18.26
CA LEU A 38 -2.81 -15.67 16.94
C LEU A 38 -3.24 -14.50 16.05
N ALA A 39 -4.54 -14.17 16.00
CA ALA A 39 -5.05 -13.06 15.21
C ALA A 39 -4.49 -11.69 15.66
N VAL A 40 -4.43 -11.43 16.96
CA VAL A 40 -3.86 -10.20 17.51
C VAL A 40 -2.37 -10.10 17.18
N LEU A 41 -1.61 -11.19 17.37
CA LEU A 41 -0.20 -11.25 17.00
C LEU A 41 0.01 -10.96 15.51
N PHE A 42 -0.82 -11.54 14.65
CA PHE A 42 -0.77 -11.25 13.22
C PHE A 42 -1.04 -9.78 12.93
N VAL A 43 -2.09 -9.18 13.48
CA VAL A 43 -2.40 -7.75 13.26
C VAL A 43 -1.25 -6.85 13.71
N GLU A 44 -0.63 -7.14 14.87
CA GLU A 44 0.49 -6.37 15.39
C GLU A 44 1.73 -6.49 14.50
N ILE A 45 2.09 -7.71 14.08
CA ILE A 45 3.20 -7.96 13.16
C ILE A 45 2.93 -7.29 11.81
N PHE A 46 1.72 -7.42 11.24
CA PHE A 46 1.36 -6.77 9.98
C PHE A 46 1.40 -5.25 10.08
N SER A 47 0.97 -4.67 11.20
CA SER A 47 1.07 -3.22 11.44
C SER A 47 2.53 -2.76 11.48
N TRP A 48 3.39 -3.48 12.18
CA TRP A 48 4.83 -3.17 12.23
C TRP A 48 5.49 -3.30 10.86
N ILE A 49 5.20 -4.37 10.12
CA ILE A 49 5.68 -4.54 8.75
C ILE A 49 5.17 -3.40 7.86
N TYR A 50 3.88 -3.07 7.94
CA TYR A 50 3.30 -1.98 7.15
C TYR A 50 4.01 -0.65 7.41
N GLN A 51 4.27 -0.31 8.67
CA GLN A 51 5.03 0.90 9.02
C GLN A 51 6.48 0.83 8.51
N ALA A 52 7.13 -0.33 8.60
CA ALA A 52 8.52 -0.51 8.16
C ALA A 52 8.69 -0.43 6.64
N ILE A 53 7.67 -0.82 5.86
CA ILE A 53 7.69 -0.73 4.39
C ILE A 53 7.15 0.59 3.85
N GLN A 54 6.63 1.49 4.70
CA GLN A 54 6.23 2.80 4.23
C GLN A 54 7.46 3.56 3.72
N PRO A 55 7.46 4.04 2.47
CA PRO A 55 8.54 4.86 1.98
C PRO A 55 8.64 6.14 2.84
N PRO A 56 9.84 6.69 3.04
CA PRO A 56 9.97 8.00 3.68
C PRO A 56 9.15 9.03 2.89
N PRO A 57 8.60 10.06 3.55
CA PRO A 57 7.86 11.12 2.87
C PRO A 57 8.65 11.65 1.66
N PRO A 58 8.04 11.66 0.46
CA PRO A 58 8.75 12.07 -0.73
C PRO A 58 9.25 13.51 -0.59
N ARG A 59 10.50 13.75 -0.99
CA ARG A 59 11.07 15.10 -0.96
C ARG A 59 10.34 15.99 -1.95
N ILE A 60 10.01 17.21 -1.50
CA ILE A 60 9.33 18.19 -2.34
C ILE A 60 10.31 18.60 -3.45
N CYS A 61 9.93 18.36 -4.70
CA CYS A 61 10.72 18.80 -5.83
C CYS A 61 10.84 20.33 -5.83
N GLY A 62 12.07 20.87 -5.88
CA GLY A 62 12.37 22.30 -5.76
C GLY A 62 12.73 22.77 -4.35
N SER A 63 12.68 21.89 -3.32
CA SER A 63 13.24 22.22 -2.00
C SER A 63 14.76 22.17 -1.99
N PRO A 64 15.45 22.81 -1.01
CA PRO A 64 16.87 22.57 -0.77
C PRO A 64 17.14 21.06 -0.63
N ASN A 65 18.12 20.52 -1.37
CA ASN A 65 18.45 19.08 -1.44
C ASN A 65 17.33 18.15 -1.95
N GLY A 66 16.26 18.71 -2.52
CA GLY A 66 15.19 17.99 -3.19
C GLY A 66 15.47 17.78 -4.68
N PRO A 67 14.73 16.88 -5.35
CA PRO A 67 14.82 16.73 -6.80
C PRO A 67 14.46 18.04 -7.52
N THR A 68 15.06 18.29 -8.68
CA THR A 68 14.74 19.47 -9.49
C THR A 68 13.33 19.38 -10.08
N VAL A 69 12.74 20.54 -10.36
CA VAL A 69 11.45 20.61 -11.05
C VAL A 69 11.66 20.38 -12.53
N THR A 70 11.24 19.21 -13.03
CA THR A 70 11.43 18.79 -14.44
C THR A 70 10.18 18.96 -15.31
N ALA A 71 9.10 19.51 -14.74
CA ALA A 71 7.77 19.52 -15.33
C ALA A 71 7.07 20.86 -15.10
N PRO A 72 6.19 21.30 -16.02
CA PRO A 72 5.20 22.34 -15.72
C PRO A 72 4.33 21.93 -14.54
N ARG A 73 4.04 22.88 -13.66
CA ARG A 73 3.22 22.66 -12.46
C ARG A 73 2.30 23.83 -12.19
N THR A 74 1.16 23.52 -11.61
CA THR A 74 0.24 24.51 -11.07
C THR A 74 0.21 24.45 -9.55
N LYS A 75 0.10 25.60 -8.89
CA LYS A 75 -0.01 25.69 -7.42
C LYS A 75 -1.48 25.55 -7.02
N LEU A 76 -1.76 24.57 -6.19
CA LEU A 76 -3.08 24.35 -5.60
C LEU A 76 -3.32 25.33 -4.45
N ARG A 77 -4.58 25.49 -4.05
CA ARG A 77 -4.97 26.42 -2.96
C ARG A 77 -4.34 26.08 -1.62
N ASP A 78 -4.09 24.79 -1.37
CA ASP A 78 -3.41 24.29 -0.17
C ASP A 78 -1.88 24.44 -0.21
N GLY A 79 -1.33 25.03 -1.27
CA GLY A 79 0.10 25.27 -1.43
C GLY A 79 0.87 24.10 -2.07
N ARG A 80 0.23 22.96 -2.33
CA ARG A 80 0.86 21.85 -3.07
C ARG A 80 1.00 22.19 -4.55
N TYR A 81 1.92 21.49 -5.24
CA TYR A 81 2.13 21.64 -6.68
C TYR A 81 1.72 20.37 -7.41
N SER A 82 0.85 20.52 -8.40
CA SER A 82 0.46 19.42 -9.29
C SER A 82 1.18 19.55 -10.62
N ALA A 83 1.85 18.48 -11.06
CA ALA A 83 2.44 18.44 -12.39
C ALA A 83 1.37 18.17 -13.44
N TYR A 84 1.51 18.82 -14.60
CA TYR A 84 0.62 18.61 -15.73
C TYR A 84 1.39 18.38 -17.02
N LYS A 85 0.69 17.90 -18.05
CA LYS A 85 1.17 17.81 -19.43
C LYS A 85 0.05 18.26 -20.37
N GLU A 86 0.41 19.08 -21.35
CA GLU A 86 -0.50 19.55 -22.38
C GLU A 86 -0.34 18.70 -23.64
N HIS A 87 -1.44 18.50 -24.35
CA HIS A 87 -1.51 17.77 -25.62
C HIS A 87 -2.52 18.46 -26.56
N GLY A 88 -2.37 18.24 -27.86
CA GLY A 88 -3.22 18.81 -28.89
C GLY A 88 -2.84 20.25 -29.25
N VAL A 89 -3.82 21.02 -29.72
CA VAL A 89 -3.59 22.40 -30.19
C VAL A 89 -3.37 23.35 -29.01
N PRO A 90 -2.70 24.50 -29.20
CA PRO A 90 -2.54 25.50 -28.16
C PRO A 90 -3.87 25.97 -27.54
N ARG A 91 -3.87 26.21 -26.22
CA ARG A 91 -5.09 26.51 -25.44
C ARG A 91 -5.87 27.73 -25.93
N ASP A 92 -5.18 28.71 -26.48
CA ASP A 92 -5.69 29.97 -27.00
C ASP A 92 -6.49 29.80 -28.29
N VAL A 93 -6.13 28.81 -29.12
CA VAL A 93 -6.80 28.52 -30.39
C VAL A 93 -7.75 27.31 -30.31
N ALA A 94 -7.77 26.60 -29.18
CA ALA A 94 -8.57 25.40 -29.01
C ALA A 94 -10.08 25.68 -28.93
N LYS A 95 -10.85 24.95 -29.74
CA LYS A 95 -12.33 24.92 -29.70
C LYS A 95 -12.84 24.14 -28.49
N TYR A 96 -12.18 23.04 -28.15
CA TYR A 96 -12.54 22.19 -27.01
C TYR A 96 -11.39 22.07 -26.03
N LYS A 97 -11.69 22.16 -24.72
CA LYS A 97 -10.68 22.15 -23.65
C LYS A 97 -11.01 21.05 -22.65
N ILE A 98 -10.17 20.04 -22.57
CA ILE A 98 -10.40 18.83 -21.78
C ILE A 98 -9.37 18.76 -20.65
N ILE A 99 -9.83 18.55 -19.43
CA ILE A 99 -8.97 18.24 -18.28
C ILE A 99 -9.08 16.73 -18.02
N TYR A 100 -7.97 16.02 -18.21
CA TYR A 100 -7.86 14.59 -17.97
C TYR A 100 -7.23 14.35 -16.58
N VAL A 101 -8.04 13.80 -15.68
CA VAL A 101 -7.59 13.32 -14.37
C VAL A 101 -7.36 11.82 -14.48
N HIS A 102 -6.15 11.38 -14.15
CA HIS A 102 -5.76 9.98 -14.31
C HIS A 102 -6.35 9.11 -13.19
N GLY A 103 -6.60 7.83 -13.46
CA GLY A 103 -7.05 6.86 -12.46
C GLY A 103 -5.92 6.33 -11.56
N PHE A 104 -6.24 5.38 -10.68
CA PHE A 104 -5.26 4.71 -9.83
C PHE A 104 -4.10 4.10 -10.65
N ASN A 105 -2.86 4.20 -10.15
CA ASN A 105 -1.64 3.70 -10.81
C ASN A 105 -1.37 4.25 -12.23
N SER A 106 -1.82 5.46 -12.55
CA SER A 106 -1.51 6.16 -13.80
C SER A 106 -0.95 7.56 -13.52
N GLY A 107 -0.58 8.31 -14.56
CA GLY A 107 0.10 9.59 -14.43
C GLY A 107 -0.24 10.54 -15.58
N ARG A 108 0.27 11.77 -15.54
CA ARG A 108 0.10 12.78 -16.62
C ARG A 108 0.55 12.30 -18.00
N HIS A 109 1.43 11.30 -18.07
CA HIS A 109 1.90 10.76 -19.35
C HIS A 109 0.89 9.81 -20.00
N ASN A 110 -0.10 9.33 -19.24
CA ASN A 110 -1.05 8.30 -19.66
C ASN A 110 -2.46 8.89 -19.87
N ALA A 111 -2.53 9.96 -20.66
CA ALA A 111 -3.79 10.52 -21.10
C ALA A 111 -4.35 9.63 -22.21
N SER A 112 -5.21 8.67 -21.85
CA SER A 112 -5.79 7.71 -22.81
C SER A 112 -6.47 8.42 -23.97
N VAL A 113 -7.18 9.53 -23.70
CA VAL A 113 -7.81 10.37 -24.74
C VAL A 113 -6.78 10.95 -25.72
N ALA A 114 -5.63 11.42 -25.24
CA ALA A 114 -4.58 11.94 -26.11
C ALA A 114 -3.81 10.85 -26.86
N ALA A 115 -3.76 9.63 -26.31
CA ALA A 115 -3.08 8.49 -26.92
C ALA A 115 -3.94 7.73 -27.94
N THR A 116 -5.27 7.83 -27.84
CA THR A 116 -6.22 7.10 -28.69
C THR A 116 -6.67 7.89 -29.91
N LEU A 117 -6.69 9.22 -29.82
CA LEU A 117 -7.02 10.10 -30.94
C LEU A 117 -5.81 10.29 -31.86
N SER A 118 -6.03 10.28 -33.18
CA SER A 118 -4.96 10.65 -34.12
C SER A 118 -4.66 12.15 -34.01
N PRO A 119 -3.40 12.59 -34.19
CA PRO A 119 -3.06 14.01 -34.16
C PRO A 119 -3.90 14.86 -35.13
N GLU A 120 -4.18 14.32 -36.32
CA GLU A 120 -5.01 14.97 -37.35
C GLU A 120 -6.42 15.28 -36.85
N VAL A 121 -7.08 14.33 -36.18
CA VAL A 121 -8.43 14.54 -35.62
C VAL A 121 -8.40 15.52 -34.46
N VAL A 122 -7.34 15.50 -33.64
CA VAL A 122 -7.15 16.46 -32.54
C VAL A 122 -6.97 17.88 -33.06
N GLU A 123 -6.23 18.05 -34.16
CA GLU A 123 -6.01 19.33 -34.82
C GLU A 123 -7.27 19.83 -35.55
N GLU A 124 -7.95 18.98 -36.32
CA GLU A 124 -9.17 19.31 -37.07
C GLU A 124 -10.30 19.75 -36.12
N LEU A 125 -10.49 19.03 -35.02
CA LEU A 125 -11.49 19.37 -34.01
C LEU A 125 -11.04 20.50 -33.09
N GLY A 126 -9.76 20.92 -33.15
CA GLY A 126 -9.19 21.96 -32.31
C GLY A 126 -9.24 21.60 -30.81
N ILE A 127 -8.83 20.39 -30.46
CA ILE A 127 -8.90 19.87 -29.09
C ILE A 127 -7.59 20.17 -28.35
N TYR A 128 -7.72 20.73 -27.16
CA TYR A 128 -6.65 20.89 -26.17
C TYR A 128 -6.92 20.01 -24.96
N ILE A 129 -5.92 19.22 -24.54
CA ILE A 129 -6.02 18.28 -23.43
C ILE A 129 -4.93 18.58 -22.40
N VAL A 130 -5.30 18.69 -21.13
CA VAL A 130 -4.37 18.80 -20.00
C VAL A 130 -4.49 17.57 -19.12
N SER A 131 -3.40 16.83 -18.92
CA SER A 131 -3.35 15.69 -18.01
C SER A 131 -2.61 16.03 -16.71
N LEU A 132 -3.28 15.81 -15.57
CA LEU A 132 -2.76 16.09 -14.23
C LEU A 132 -2.14 14.85 -13.59
N THR A 133 -1.34 14.98 -12.53
CA THR A 133 -0.63 13.86 -11.87
C THR A 133 -1.08 13.56 -10.43
N ASP A 134 -2.26 14.02 -10.00
CA ASP A 134 -2.69 13.87 -8.59
C ASP A 134 -3.89 12.94 -8.40
N GLN A 135 -3.79 12.09 -7.37
CA GLN A 135 -4.79 11.19 -6.77
C GLN A 135 -5.94 11.94 -6.07
N VAL A 136 -6.43 13.06 -6.63
CA VAL A 136 -7.67 13.66 -6.12
C VAL A 136 -8.81 12.87 -6.74
N MET A 137 -9.30 11.88 -5.99
CA MET A 137 -10.62 11.26 -6.18
C MET A 137 -11.71 12.30 -5.97
N GLU A 138 -11.79 13.31 -6.83
CA GLU A 138 -12.97 14.14 -6.95
C GLU A 138 -13.02 14.79 -8.35
N LYS A 139 -13.93 14.25 -9.15
CA LYS A 139 -14.50 14.80 -10.39
C LYS A 139 -13.64 14.66 -11.66
N VAL A 140 -14.06 13.69 -12.49
CA VAL A 140 -13.99 13.82 -13.95
C VAL A 140 -14.91 14.98 -14.33
N ILE A 141 -14.36 16.15 -14.62
CA ILE A 141 -15.13 17.22 -15.27
C ILE A 141 -14.77 17.17 -16.76
N LEU A 142 -15.53 16.37 -17.51
CA LEU A 142 -15.64 16.57 -18.94
C LEU A 142 -16.49 17.83 -19.13
N ILE A 143 -15.86 18.98 -19.36
CA ILE A 143 -16.58 20.14 -19.90
C ILE A 143 -16.76 19.84 -21.39
N GLN A 144 -17.81 19.08 -21.72
CA GLN A 144 -18.38 19.15 -23.05
C GLN A 144 -19.07 20.51 -23.12
N ASN A 145 -18.50 21.40 -23.93
CA ASN A 145 -19.16 22.65 -24.28
C ASN A 145 -20.33 22.23 -25.20
N GLU A 146 -21.53 22.10 -24.63
CA GLU A 146 -22.75 22.08 -25.43
C GLU A 146 -22.88 23.42 -26.16
N GLN A 147 -23.36 23.34 -27.40
CA GLN A 147 -23.25 24.35 -28.46
C GLN A 147 -23.75 25.75 -28.11
#